data_AF-A0A9X8VKD7-F1
#
_entry.id   AF-A0A9X8VKD7-F1
#
_cell.length_a   1.000
_cell.length_b   1.000
_cell.length_c   1.000
_cell.angle_alpha   90.00
_cell.angle_beta   90.00
_cell.angle_gamma   90.00
#
_symmetry.space_group_name_H-M   'P 1'
#
loop_
_entity.id
_entity.type
_entity.pdbx_description
1 polymer ?
#
loop_
_entity_poly.entity_id
_entity_poly.type
_entity_poly.pdbx_seq_one_letter_code
_entity_poly.pdbx_strand_id
1 'polypeptide(L)' 'VLVVFLFVVLGLLIVQNAIGIGMAKMLGLDPLMGLIAGSITLSGGHGTGAAWSKLFIERYGFENATEVAMACATFG' A
#
# COMPACT_ATOMS: atom_id res chain seq x y z
N VAL A 1 23.52 -13.30 0.86
CA VAL A 1 22.16 -13.59 0.34
C VAL A 1 21.14 -12.56 0.83
N LEU A 2 21.02 -12.30 2.15
CA LEU A 2 20.08 -11.30 2.70
C LEU A 2 20.22 -9.90 2.11
N VAL A 3 21.45 -9.41 1.90
CA VAL A 3 21.69 -8.09 1.29
C VAL A 3 21.16 -8.01 -0.14
N VAL A 4 21.39 -9.07 -0.94
CA VAL A 4 20.87 -9.14 -2.31
C VAL A 4 19.34 -9.21 -2.31
N PHE A 5 18.76 -10.03 -1.43
CA PHE A 5 17.32 -10.13 -1.24
C PHE A 5 16.70 -8.78 -0.88
N LEU A 6 17.32 -8.04 0.04
CA LEU A 6 16.87 -6.71 0.45
C LEU A 6 16.84 -5.73 -0.75
N PHE A 7 17.90 -5.68 -1.55
CA PHE A 7 17.94 -4.80 -2.72
C PHE A 7 16.87 -5.16 -3.76
N VAL A 8 16.63 -6.45 -3.98
CA VAL A 8 15.58 -6.92 -4.89
C VAL A 8 14.20 -6.51 -4.36
N VAL A 9 13.89 -6.76 -3.09
CA VAL A 9 12.60 -6.41 -2.48
C VAL A 9 12.38 -4.90 -2.49
N LEU A 10 13.40 -4.10 -2.18
CA LEU A 10 13.31 -2.64 -2.26
C LEU A 10 13.02 -2.17 -3.69
N GLY A 11 13.69 -2.74 -4.69
CA GLY A 11 13.40 -2.45 -6.10
C GLY A 11 11.95 -2.79 -6.46
N LEU A 12 11.48 -3.97 -6.07
CA LEU A 12 10.10 -4.39 -6.32
C LEU A 12 9.07 -3.50 -5.61
N LEU A 13 9.34 -3.07 -4.37
CA LEU A 13 8.46 -2.16 -3.62
C LEU A 13 8.34 -0.79 -4.29
N ILE A 14 9.45 -0.25 -4.83
CA ILE A 14 9.42 1.02 -5.57
C ILE A 14 8.55 0.88 -6.82
N VAL A 15 8.73 -0.22 -7.58
CA VAL A 15 7.92 -0.50 -8.76
C VAL A 15 6.44 -0.68 -8.40
N GLN A 16 6.14 -1.43 -7.33
CA GLN A 16 4.77 -1.62 -6.86
C GLN A 16 4.10 -0.30 -6.47
N ASN A 17 4.82 0.60 -5.80
CA ASN A 17 4.31 1.93 -5.46
C ASN A 17 4.06 2.79 -6.69
N ALA A 18 4.96 2.78 -7.67
CA ALA A 18 4.78 3.51 -8.91
C ALA A 18 3.55 3.03 -9.68
N ILE A 19 3.36 1.71 -9.77
CA ILE A 19 2.18 1.11 -10.43
C ILE A 19 0.91 1.42 -9.65
N GLY A 20 0.90 1.24 -8.32
CA GLY A 20 -0.28 1.49 -7.47
C GLY A 20 -0.74 2.94 -7.53
N ILE A 21 0.18 3.89 -7.38
CA ILE A 21 -0.12 5.33 -7.52
C ILE A 21 -0.56 5.65 -8.95
N GLY A 22 0.11 5.10 -9.96
CA GLY A 22 -0.21 5.34 -11.37
C GLY A 22 -1.64 4.88 -11.71
N MET A 23 -2.00 3.66 -11.31
CA MET A 23 -3.34 3.10 -11.50
C MET A 23 -4.41 3.90 -10.75
N ALA A 24 -4.16 4.28 -9.49
CA ALA A 24 -5.09 5.11 -8.72
C ALA A 24 -5.37 6.43 -9.45
N LYS A 25 -4.33 7.11 -9.93
CA LYS A 25 -4.47 8.36 -10.71
C LYS A 25 -5.22 8.16 -12.02
N MET A 26 -4.95 7.07 -12.75
CA MET A 26 -5.65 6.76 -14.00
C MET A 26 -7.16 6.52 -13.80
N LEU A 27 -7.54 5.98 -12.64
CA LEU A 27 -8.93 5.76 -12.24
C LEU A 27 -9.58 7.00 -11.60
N GLY A 28 -8.85 8.12 -11.47
CA GLY A 28 -9.34 9.33 -10.79
C GLY A 28 -9.44 9.19 -9.28
N LEU A 29 -8.81 8.17 -8.69
CA LEU A 29 -8.77 7.92 -7.25
C LEU A 29 -7.57 8.60 -6.60
N ASP A 30 -7.63 8.72 -5.27
CA ASP A 30 -6.53 9.27 -4.49
C ASP A 30 -5.27 8.37 -4.58
N PRO A 31 -4.07 8.93 -4.85
CA PRO A 31 -2.81 8.19 -4.82
C PRO A 31 -2.55 7.37 -3.55
N LEU A 32 -3.02 7.84 -2.39
CA LEU A 32 -2.93 7.13 -1.11
C LEU A 32 -3.68 5.80 -1.15
N MET A 33 -4.76 5.72 -1.92
CA MET A 33 -5.48 4.47 -2.14
C MET A 33 -4.61 3.44 -2.86
N GLY A 34 -3.83 3.88 -3.86
CA GLY A 34 -2.87 3.03 -4.55
C GLY A 34 -1.74 2.51 -3.66
N LEU A 35 -1.31 3.31 -2.68
CA LEU A 35 -0.28 2.92 -1.70
C LEU A 35 -0.82 1.92 -0.68
N ILE A 36 -2.01 2.19 -0.12
CA ILE A 36 -2.57 1.32 0.92
C ILE A 36 -3.11 0.02 0.34
N ALA A 37 -3.69 0.02 -0.85
CA ALA A 37 -4.10 -1.20 -1.55
C ALA A 37 -2.89 -1.96 -2.11
N GLY A 38 -1.78 -1.26 -2.36
CA GLY A 38 -0.54 -1.79 -2.90
C GLY A 38 0.43 -2.24 -1.81
N SER A 39 1.65 -1.71 -1.84
CA SER A 39 2.78 -2.25 -1.08
C SER A 39 2.57 -2.32 0.44
N ILE A 40 1.89 -1.33 1.03
CA ILE A 40 1.64 -1.25 2.48
C ILE A 40 0.92 -2.50 2.96
N THR A 41 0.00 -3.01 2.14
CA THR A 41 -0.86 -4.13 2.50
C THR A 41 -0.42 -5.43 1.86
N LEU A 42 -0.06 -5.43 0.57
CA LEU A 42 0.33 -6.64 -0.16
C LEU A 42 1.67 -7.20 0.32
N SER A 43 2.61 -6.32 0.69
CA SER A 43 3.90 -6.75 1.24
C SER A 43 3.92 -6.71 2.78
N GLY A 44 3.17 -5.81 3.41
CA GLY A 44 3.14 -5.66 4.87
C GLY A 44 2.06 -6.46 5.61
N GLY A 45 1.06 -6.97 4.90
CA GLY A 45 -0.07 -7.72 5.46
C GLY A 45 -1.01 -6.89 6.34
N HIS A 46 -1.88 -7.59 7.08
CA HIS A 46 -2.92 -6.96 7.92
C HIS A 46 -2.34 -6.04 9.00
N GLY A 47 -1.15 -6.35 9.54
CA GLY A 47 -0.51 -5.54 10.59
C GLY A 47 -0.05 -4.18 10.09
N THR A 48 0.70 -4.15 8.99
CA THR A 48 1.16 -2.89 8.37
C THR A 48 -0.03 -2.12 7.79
N GLY A 49 -0.98 -2.80 7.14
CA GLY A 49 -2.21 -2.20 6.65
C GLY A 49 -3.00 -1.50 7.75
N ALA A 50 -3.20 -2.14 8.91
CA ALA A 50 -3.91 -1.55 10.06
C ALA A 50 -3.16 -0.37 10.71
N ALA A 51 -1.83 -0.41 10.72
CA ALA A 51 -1.03 0.67 11.28
C ALA A 51 -1.08 1.93 10.39
N TRP A 52 -0.93 1.74 9.08
CA TRP A 52 -0.95 2.83 8.11
C TRP A 52 -2.35 3.37 7.84
N SER A 53 -3.39 2.52 7.93
CA SER A 53 -4.77 2.99 7.75
C SER A 53 -5.17 4.01 8.80
N LYS A 54 -4.79 3.83 10.08
CA LYS A 54 -4.99 4.84 11.13
C LYS A 54 -4.33 6.17 10.78
N LEU A 55 -3.07 6.12 10.32
CA LEU A 55 -2.34 7.32 9.91
C LEU A 55 -3.03 8.03 8.73
N PHE A 56 -3.56 7.27 7.78
CA PHE A 56 -4.24 7.80 6.58
C PHE A 56 -5.57 8.45 6.93
N ILE A 57 -6.32 7.88 7.87
CA ILE A 57 -7.55 8.47 8.40
C ILE A 57 -7.22 9.77 9.14
N GLU A 58 -6.30 9.73 10.11
CA GLU A 58 -6.04 10.87 11.00
C GLU A 58 -5.35 12.06 10.32
N ARG A 59 -4.43 11.82 9.38
CA ARG A 59 -3.61 12.89 8.77
C ARG A 59 -4.03 13.27 7.37
N TYR A 60 -4.67 12.36 6.64
CA TYR A 60 -5.00 12.56 5.23
C TYR A 60 -6.50 12.49 4.96
N GLY A 61 -7.34 12.26 5.99
CA GLY A 61 -8.79 12.22 5.86
C GLY A 61 -9.30 11.06 5.01
N PHE A 62 -8.50 10.02 4.80
CA PHE A 62 -8.88 8.88 3.99
C PHE A 62 -9.69 7.88 4.85
N GLU A 63 -10.97 8.20 5.09
CA GLU A 63 -11.84 7.51 6.05
C GLU A 63 -11.93 5.99 5.81
N ASN A 64 -11.90 5.55 4.55
CA ASN A 64 -12.04 4.14 4.19
C ASN A 64 -10.73 3.34 4.15
N ALA A 65 -9.63 3.91 4.66
CA ALA A 65 -8.30 3.29 4.60
C ALA A 65 -8.26 1.88 5.22
N THR A 66 -8.94 1.66 6.34
CA THR A 66 -8.87 0.37 7.07
C THR A 66 -9.58 -0.75 6.31
N GLU A 67 -10.73 -0.46 5.71
CA GLU A 67 -11.48 -1.45 4.93
C GLU A 67 -10.71 -1.89 3.70
N VAL A 68 -10.14 -0.92 2.98
CA VAL A 68 -9.30 -1.16 1.81
C VAL A 68 -8.06 -1.97 2.19
N ALA A 69 -7.38 -1.61 3.29
CA ALA A 69 -6.23 -2.36 3.79
C ALA A 69 -6.59 -3.81 4.15
N MET A 70 -7.72 -4.06 4.82
CA MET A 70 -8.11 -5.42 5.19
C MET A 70 -8.54 -6.27 3.98
N ALA A 71 -9.23 -5.66 3.02
CA ALA A 71 -9.62 -6.31 1.78
C ALA A 71 -8.37 -6.71 0.97
N CYS A 72 -7.48 -5.76 0.69
CA CYS A 72 -6.27 -6.03 -0.09
C CYS A 72 -5.32 -7.01 0.63
N ALA A 73 -5.25 -7.00 1.96
CA ALA A 73 -4.39 -7.93 2.71
C ALA A 73 -4.84 -9.39 2.54
N THR A 74 -6.14 -9.57 2.29
CA THR A 74 -6.77 -10.88 2.18
C THR A 74 -6.81 -11.36 0.74
N PHE A 75 -7.07 -10.47 -0.22
CA PHE A 75 -7.12 -10.82 -1.63
C PHE A 75 -5.74 -11.03 -2.26
N GLY A 76 -4.72 -10.32 -1.77
CA GLY A 76 -3.42 -10.27 -2.44
C GLY A 76 -3.54 -9.55 -3.78
#